data_AF-A0A2N9N595-F1
#
_entry.id   AF-A0A2N9N595-F1
#
_cell.length_a   1.000
_cell.length_b   1.000
_cell.length_c   1.000
_cell.angle_alpha   90.00
_cell.angle_beta   90.00
_cell.angle_gamma   90.00
#
_symmetry.space_group_name_H-M   'P 1'
#
loop_
_entity.id
_entity.type
_entity.pdbx_description
1 polymer ?
#
loop_
_entity_poly.entity_id
_entity_poly.type
_entity_poly.pdbx_seq_one_letter_code
_entity_poly.pdbx_strand_id
1 'polypeptide(L)'
;MNWNDAAEDFVNSVLAETPRPVREATESNLRGLAEAMSEEDGKNRVGVETVIAAWVRSTPETLRADLPRLMEKFGLDPDEYRHLL
;
A
#
# COMPACT_ATOMS: atom_id res chain seq x y z
N MET A 1 7.03 8.17 -12.65
CA MET A 1 5.98 7.16 -12.89
C MET A 1 4.61 7.85 -12.92
N ASN A 2 3.62 7.39 -13.70
CA ASN A 2 2.24 7.91 -13.58
C ASN A 2 1.51 7.17 -12.46
N TRP A 3 0.58 7.83 -11.77
CA TRP A 3 -0.26 7.19 -10.75
C TRP A 3 -1.74 7.27 -11.16
N ASN A 4 -2.58 6.35 -10.69
CA ASN A 4 -4.03 6.51 -10.81
C ASN A 4 -4.61 7.16 -9.54
N ASP A 5 -5.72 7.85 -9.70
CA ASP A 5 -6.38 8.57 -8.60
C ASP A 5 -6.66 7.64 -7.41
N ALA A 6 -7.13 6.42 -7.68
CA ALA A 6 -7.38 5.40 -6.66
C ALA A 6 -6.10 4.99 -5.87
N ALA A 7 -4.95 4.93 -6.52
CA ALA A 7 -3.66 4.66 -5.87
C ALA A 7 -3.26 5.82 -4.96
N GLU A 8 -3.41 7.06 -5.44
CA GLU A 8 -3.12 8.25 -4.64
C GLU A 8 -4.05 8.35 -3.42
N ASP A 9 -5.35 8.12 -3.61
CA ASP A 9 -6.34 8.10 -2.54
C ASP A 9 -6.04 7.04 -1.49
N PHE A 10 -5.61 5.84 -1.91
CA PHE A 10 -5.23 4.78 -0.99
C PHE A 10 -3.97 5.15 -0.18
N VAL A 11 -2.93 5.69 -0.82
CA VAL A 11 -1.74 6.21 -0.11
C VAL A 11 -2.16 7.25 0.92
N ASN A 12 -2.99 8.22 0.53
CA ASN A 12 -3.45 9.26 1.44
C ASN A 12 -4.23 8.69 2.63
N SER A 13 -5.04 7.65 2.41
CA SER A 13 -5.78 6.95 3.47
C SER A 13 -4.83 6.25 4.46
N VAL A 14 -3.80 5.55 3.96
CA VAL A 14 -2.76 4.94 4.80
C VAL A 14 -2.02 6.01 5.61
N LEU A 15 -1.65 7.13 5.00
CA LEU A 15 -0.92 8.21 5.67
C LEU A 15 -1.76 8.96 6.71
N ALA A 16 -3.08 9.06 6.50
CA ALA A 16 -4.00 9.64 7.48
C ALA A 16 -4.00 8.85 8.80
N GLU A 17 -3.90 7.53 8.70
CA GLU A 17 -3.82 6.59 9.83
C GLU A 17 -2.41 6.45 10.40
N THR A 18 -1.40 6.85 9.64
CA THR A 18 0.00 6.73 10.05
C THR A 18 0.37 7.87 11.03
N PRO A 19 0.95 7.54 12.21
CA PRO A 19 1.41 8.55 13.16
C PRO A 19 2.40 9.54 12.55
N ARG A 20 2.24 10.83 12.89
CA ARG A 20 3.06 11.94 12.34
C ARG A 20 4.58 11.67 12.32
N PRO A 21 5.20 11.11 13.38
CA PRO A 21 6.66 10.92 13.41
C PRO A 21 7.19 9.95 12.35
N VAL A 22 6.37 9.01 11.88
CA VAL A 22 6.78 7.97 10.92
C VAL A 22 6.12 8.14 9.55
N ARG A 23 5.26 9.15 9.38
CA ARG A 23 4.44 9.33 8.19
C ARG A 23 5.26 9.60 6.93
N GLU A 24 6.24 10.50 7.00
CA GLU A 24 7.09 10.84 5.84
C GLU A 24 7.91 9.63 5.39
N ALA A 25 8.50 8.89 6.35
CA ALA A 25 9.22 7.66 6.05
C ALA A 25 8.30 6.59 5.45
N THR A 26 7.08 6.46 5.96
CA THR A 26 6.06 5.53 5.43
C THR A 26 5.66 5.92 4.01
N GLU A 27 5.43 7.20 3.73
CA GLU A 27 5.09 7.69 2.40
C GLU A 27 6.21 7.41 1.40
N SER A 28 7.44 7.80 1.73
CA SER A 28 8.59 7.61 0.85
C SER A 28 8.82 6.12 0.55
N ASN A 29 8.73 5.26 1.56
CA ASN A 29 8.88 3.81 1.40
C ASN A 29 7.75 3.21 0.55
N LEU A 30 6.50 3.57 0.84
CA LEU A 30 5.33 3.04 0.12
C LEU A 30 5.33 3.46 -1.35
N ARG A 31 5.60 4.75 -1.62
CA ARG A 31 5.67 5.26 -3.00
C ARG A 31 6.81 4.62 -3.77
N GLY A 32 8.02 4.57 -3.19
CA GLY A 32 9.18 3.97 -3.83
C GLY A 32 8.98 2.48 -4.14
N LEU A 33 8.40 1.72 -3.21
CA LEU A 33 8.12 0.31 -3.41
C LEU A 33 7.05 0.08 -4.48
N ALA A 34 5.98 0.87 -4.49
CA ALA A 34 4.93 0.75 -5.51
C ALA A 34 5.43 1.10 -6.91
N GLU A 35 6.28 2.13 -7.05
CA GLU A 35 6.94 2.46 -8.31
C GLU A 35 7.87 1.34 -8.77
N ALA A 36 8.74 0.83 -7.88
CA ALA A 36 9.63 -0.27 -8.19
C ALA A 36 8.87 -1.53 -8.65
N MET A 37 7.79 -1.90 -7.96
CA MET A 37 6.95 -3.05 -8.34
C MET A 37 6.28 -2.84 -9.70
N SER A 38 5.83 -1.61 -10.00
CA SER A 38 5.21 -1.29 -11.28
C SER A 38 6.25 -1.32 -12.42
N GLU A 39 7.46 -0.84 -12.17
CA GLU A 39 8.59 -0.91 -13.12
C GLU A 39 9.03 -2.36 -13.37
N GLU A 40 9.11 -3.20 -12.33
CA GLU A 40 9.40 -4.64 -12.44
C GLU A 40 8.39 -5.37 -13.33
N ASP A 41 7.12 -4.97 -13.26
CA ASP A 41 6.04 -5.46 -14.11
C ASP A 41 6.05 -4.86 -15.54
N GLY A 42 7.01 -4.00 -15.87
CA GLY A 42 7.11 -3.30 -17.16
C GLY A 42 5.99 -2.28 -17.41
N LYS A 43 5.29 -1.84 -16.35
CA LYS A 43 4.21 -0.86 -16.42
C LYS A 43 4.81 0.55 -16.33
N ASN A 44 4.12 1.54 -16.91
CA ASN A 44 4.46 2.97 -16.78
C ASN A 44 3.43 3.73 -15.93
N ARG A 45 2.64 2.98 -15.14
CA ARG A 45 1.60 3.51 -14.28
C ARG A 45 1.44 2.63 -13.02
N VAL A 46 1.46 3.27 -11.85
CA VAL A 46 1.09 2.67 -10.58
C VAL A 46 -0.43 2.66 -10.46
N GLY A 47 -0.99 1.46 -10.32
CA GLY A 47 -2.40 1.25 -10.01
C GLY A 47 -2.61 0.92 -8.53
N VAL A 48 -3.85 1.05 -8.07
CA VAL A 48 -4.23 0.81 -6.66
C VAL A 48 -3.79 -0.57 -6.17
N GLU A 49 -3.96 -1.63 -6.97
CA GLU A 49 -3.52 -2.99 -6.62
C GLU A 49 -2.02 -3.08 -6.32
N THR A 50 -1.19 -2.34 -7.08
CA THR A 50 0.25 -2.29 -6.85
C THR A 50 0.57 -1.60 -5.53
N VAL A 51 -0.17 -0.55 -5.17
CA VAL A 51 0.00 0.13 -3.88
C VAL A 51 -0.45 -0.74 -2.73
N ILE A 52 -1.56 -1.47 -2.86
CA ILE A 52 -2.04 -2.40 -1.83
C ILE A 52 -0.98 -3.47 -1.58
N ALA A 53 -0.43 -4.06 -2.65
CA ALA A 53 0.65 -5.05 -2.53
C ALA A 53 1.92 -4.45 -1.91
N ALA A 54 2.31 -3.23 -2.28
CA ALA A 54 3.43 -2.53 -1.66
C ALA A 54 3.19 -2.22 -0.17
N TRP A 55 1.98 -1.84 0.21
CA TRP A 55 1.60 -1.57 1.60
C TRP A 55 1.68 -2.85 2.46
N VAL A 56 1.12 -3.96 1.97
CA VAL A 56 1.22 -5.26 2.63
C VAL A 56 2.68 -5.69 2.78
N ARG A 57 3.47 -5.59 1.71
CA ARG A 57 4.89 -5.98 1.71
C ARG A 57 5.76 -5.11 2.62
N SER A 58 5.46 -3.83 2.72
CA SER A 58 6.18 -2.88 3.60
C SER A 58 5.72 -2.91 5.06
N THR A 59 4.61 -3.59 5.36
CA THR A 59 4.09 -3.73 6.72
C THR A 59 5.01 -4.66 7.54
N PRO A 60 5.48 -4.22 8.73
CA PRO A 60 6.31 -5.05 9.60
C PRO A 60 5.64 -6.36 9.97
N GLU A 61 6.43 -7.43 10.14
CA GLU A 61 5.90 -8.77 10.46
C GLU A 61 5.07 -8.79 11.75
N THR A 62 5.46 -7.97 12.73
CA THR A 62 4.75 -7.80 14.00
C THR A 62 3.34 -7.21 13.85
N LEU A 63 3.06 -6.55 12.72
CA LEU A 63 1.77 -5.94 12.40
C LEU A 63 1.01 -6.71 11.31
N ARG A 64 1.57 -7.78 10.73
CA ARG A 64 0.89 -8.57 9.68
C ARG A 64 -0.40 -9.22 10.18
N ALA A 65 -0.47 -9.60 11.45
CA ALA A 65 -1.69 -10.14 12.05
C ALA A 65 -2.86 -9.15 12.05
N ASP A 66 -2.58 -7.85 12.00
CA ASP A 66 -3.58 -6.78 11.94
C ASP A 66 -4.00 -6.42 10.50
N LEU A 67 -3.28 -6.90 9.46
CA LEU A 67 -3.55 -6.52 8.07
C LEU A 67 -4.98 -6.81 7.62
N PRO A 68 -5.61 -7.97 7.92
CA PRO A 68 -7.01 -8.20 7.54
C PRO A 68 -7.95 -7.12 8.08
N ARG A 69 -7.80 -6.76 9.35
CA ARG A 69 -8.60 -5.71 9.99
C ARG A 69 -8.33 -4.33 9.38
N LEU A 70 -7.09 -4.05 9.01
CA LEU A 70 -6.72 -2.79 8.35
C LEU A 70 -7.25 -2.73 6.91
N MET A 71 -7.25 -3.85 6.18
CA MET A 71 -7.85 -3.98 4.86
C MET A 71 -9.35 -3.64 4.91
N GLU A 72 -10.10 -4.27 5.81
CA GLU A 72 -11.52 -3.97 6.01
C GLU A 72 -11.77 -2.49 6.32
N LYS A 73 -10.90 -1.88 7.15
CA LYS A 73 -10.96 -0.46 7.48
C LYS A 73 -10.79 0.44 6.24
N PHE A 74 -9.96 0.03 5.28
CA PHE A 74 -9.79 0.74 4.01
C PHE A 74 -10.82 0.33 2.94
N GLY A 75 -11.80 -0.51 3.29
CA GLY A 75 -12.84 -0.98 2.37
C GLY A 75 -12.37 -2.09 1.41
N LEU A 76 -11.27 -2.76 1.73
CA LEU A 76 -10.75 -3.92 1.01
C LEU A 76 -11.29 -5.21 1.63
N ASP A 77 -11.55 -6.22 0.81
CA ASP A 77 -11.90 -7.56 1.28
C ASP A 77 -10.62 -8.38 1.53
N PRO A 78 -10.31 -8.77 2.79
CA PRO A 78 -9.12 -9.56 3.08
C PRO A 78 -9.06 -10.90 2.34
N ASP A 79 -10.21 -11.50 2.00
CA ASP A 79 -10.25 -12.77 1.29
C ASP A 79 -9.77 -12.62 -0.17
N GLU A 80 -10.02 -11.48 -0.81
CA GLU A 80 -9.48 -11.16 -2.14
C GLU A 80 -7.95 -11.02 -2.12
N TYR A 81 -7.40 -10.52 -1.01
CA TYR A 81 -5.97 -10.27 -0.83
C TYR A 81 -5.23 -11.36 -0.06
N ARG A 82 -5.84 -12.52 0.18
CA ARG A 82 -5.23 -13.64 0.91
C ARG A 82 -3.92 -14.15 0.31
N HIS A 83 -3.70 -13.93 -0.98
CA HIS A 83 -2.45 -14.29 -1.65
C HIS A 83 -1.27 -13.36 -1.30
N LEU A 84 -1.54 -12.22 -0.65
CA LEU A 84 -0.55 -11.25 -0.17
C LEU A 84 -0.25 -11.38 1.34
N LEU A 85 -1.12 -12.07 2.09
CA LEU A 85 -1.05 -12.25 3.55
C LEU A 85 -0.30 -13.53 3.92
#